data_AF-A0A9N9BN07-F1
#
_entry.id   AF-A0A9N9BN07-F1
#
_cell.length_a   1.000
_cell.length_b   1.000
_cell.length_c   1.000
_cell.angle_alpha   90.00
_cell.angle_beta   90.00
_cell.angle_gamma   90.00
#
_symmetry.space_group_name_H-M   'P 1'
#
loop_
_entity.id
_entity.type
_entity.pdbx_description
1 polymer ?
#
loop_
_entity_poly.entity_id
_entity_poly.type
_entity_poly.pdbx_seq_one_letter_code
_entity_poly.pdbx_strand_id
1 'polypeptide(L)'
;MEHKVDPRLWGDFMTMFIKAISKDTEPTELIKSLIENFFRDCRIDMFTLTPERSKDILKIDDINKEIKQRQSLIDKIKQNLIKYRDAQKEGESKDNVQLLTIAIVFAFIHLTILRERNRHYKDIYSKGSNETYENDLIQKVQEYKQYFIEMYDKWEDWRKSLISFENGYDKNIDFPCIVQDSFHDFYISFKCPNSIDEISENKRRKLCIDSQTAFINEAKSTFMEMYLFTFDLNKFLPGKWAAPSEAPNRKIGTLQYGILGKNTIPDPKHYGTDYDEDFQLSSDERGIIRGLNIHHSDVVHGLTVKYKDRPSITVGDVKGGEVTTIRGLSEDHYITSVEFYFYDRIISGIQFYFNSTPNSDILKSDVEANSTDLLGSDVNANRFVNGPTNDFKLVGIQMASSKSYSKKLDCLGYSLLTFEHLRIAE
;
A
#
# COMPACT_ATOMS: atom_id res chain seq x y z
N MET A 1 -5.12 22.73 -43.21
CA MET A 1 -4.58 21.57 -43.93
C MET A 1 -4.56 20.41 -42.95
N GLU A 2 -5.48 19.45 -43.10
CA GLU A 2 -5.38 18.19 -42.36
C GLU A 2 -4.20 17.40 -42.94
N HIS A 3 -3.19 17.15 -42.12
CA HIS A 3 -2.11 16.25 -42.49
C HIS A 3 -2.69 14.84 -42.64
N LYS A 4 -2.78 14.34 -43.87
CA LYS A 4 -3.07 12.92 -44.11
C LYS A 4 -1.97 12.10 -43.44
N VAL A 5 -2.36 11.32 -42.45
CA VAL A 5 -1.51 10.39 -41.73
C VAL A 5 -1.22 9.20 -42.64
N ASP A 6 0.06 8.83 -42.81
CA ASP A 6 0.43 7.68 -43.65
C ASP A 6 0.24 6.36 -42.85
N PRO A 7 -0.71 5.49 -43.23
CA PRO A 7 -0.99 4.25 -42.51
C PRO A 7 0.16 3.23 -42.52
N ARG A 8 1.15 3.39 -43.42
CA ARG A 8 2.34 2.52 -43.46
C ARG A 8 3.24 2.69 -42.24
N LEU A 9 3.24 3.89 -41.64
CA LEU A 9 4.05 4.21 -40.46
C LEU A 9 3.76 3.27 -39.29
N TRP A 10 2.52 2.79 -39.16
CA TRP A 10 2.15 1.85 -38.10
C TRP A 10 2.91 0.52 -38.26
N GLY A 11 2.98 0.00 -39.49
CA GLY A 11 3.70 -1.23 -39.80
C GLY A 11 5.21 -1.07 -39.64
N ASP A 12 5.75 0.10 -40.00
CA ASP A 12 7.16 0.42 -39.81
C ASP A 12 7.52 0.47 -38.33
N PHE A 13 6.71 1.12 -37.49
CA PHE A 13 6.93 1.20 -36.04
C PHE A 13 6.90 -0.19 -35.39
N MET A 14 5.94 -1.03 -35.77
CA MET A 14 5.90 -2.42 -35.30
C MET A 14 7.12 -3.22 -35.75
N THR A 15 7.55 -3.07 -37.01
CA THR A 15 8.72 -3.77 -37.53
C THR A 15 10.00 -3.32 -36.84
N MET A 16 10.14 -2.02 -36.56
CA MET A 16 11.27 -1.47 -35.81
C MET A 16 11.31 -2.02 -34.39
N PHE A 17 10.17 -2.05 -33.69
CA PHE A 17 10.09 -2.62 -32.35
C PHE A 17 10.37 -4.13 -32.35
N ILE A 18 9.82 -4.89 -33.31
CA ILE A 18 10.07 -6.34 -33.48
C ILE A 18 11.56 -6.61 -33.72
N LYS A 19 12.23 -5.78 -34.52
CA LYS A 19 13.69 -5.88 -34.74
C LYS A 19 14.50 -5.56 -33.49
N ALA A 20 13.99 -4.70 -32.61
CA ALA A 20 14.64 -4.39 -31.34
C ALA A 20 14.51 -5.54 -30.33
N ILE A 21 13.32 -6.14 -30.20
CA ILE A 21 13.12 -7.32 -29.32
C ILE A 21 13.85 -8.58 -29.79
N SER A 22 14.16 -8.67 -31.09
CA SER A 22 14.86 -9.82 -31.68
C SER A 22 16.38 -9.78 -31.48
N LYS A 23 16.90 -8.80 -30.73
CA LYS A 23 18.32 -8.65 -30.42
C LYS A 23 18.52 -8.85 -28.92
N ASP A 24 19.65 -9.43 -28.52
CA ASP A 24 20.12 -9.28 -27.15
C ASP A 24 20.49 -7.81 -26.95
N THR A 25 19.68 -7.10 -26.16
CA THR A 25 19.84 -5.68 -25.90
C THR A 25 20.25 -5.46 -24.46
N GLU A 26 21.05 -4.41 -24.23
CA GLU A 26 21.35 -3.91 -22.89
C GLU A 26 20.07 -3.58 -22.09
N PRO A 27 20.13 -3.61 -20.75
CA PRO A 27 19.00 -3.19 -19.91
C PRO A 27 18.41 -1.85 -20.37
N THR A 28 17.09 -1.76 -20.36
CA THR A 28 16.28 -0.59 -20.79
C THR A 28 16.24 -0.25 -22.27
N GLU A 29 17.09 -0.82 -23.14
CA GLU A 29 17.01 -0.53 -24.59
C GLU A 29 15.68 -1.01 -25.21
N LEU A 30 15.07 -2.07 -24.67
CA LEU A 30 13.71 -2.48 -25.05
C LEU A 30 12.65 -1.46 -24.62
N ILE A 31 12.79 -0.86 -23.43
CA ILE A 31 11.86 0.16 -22.93
C ILE A 31 12.03 1.45 -23.72
N LYS A 32 13.27 1.85 -24.03
CA LYS A 32 13.57 2.97 -24.91
C LYS A 32 12.97 2.74 -26.31
N SER A 33 13.16 1.56 -26.89
CA SER A 33 12.55 1.18 -28.16
C SER A 33 11.01 1.20 -28.09
N LEU A 34 10.41 0.73 -26.99
CA LEU A 34 8.97 0.83 -26.77
C LEU A 34 8.51 2.30 -26.75
N ILE A 35 9.20 3.18 -26.02
CA ILE A 35 8.89 4.62 -25.97
C ILE A 35 9.03 5.25 -27.36
N GLU A 36 10.15 5.01 -28.04
CA GLU A 36 10.47 5.62 -29.34
C GLU A 36 9.57 5.16 -30.48
N ASN A 37 9.02 3.94 -30.40
CA ASN A 37 8.16 3.38 -31.44
C ASN A 37 6.67 3.53 -31.12
N PHE A 38 6.24 3.43 -29.85
CA PHE A 38 4.83 3.47 -29.47
C PHE A 38 4.37 4.82 -28.91
N PHE A 39 5.26 5.58 -28.26
CA PHE A 39 4.94 6.81 -27.52
C PHE A 39 5.72 8.03 -28.02
N ARG A 40 5.98 8.11 -29.33
CA ARG A 40 6.81 9.15 -29.94
C ARG A 40 6.35 10.57 -29.58
N ASP A 41 7.28 11.50 -29.33
CA ASP A 41 6.98 12.91 -29.01
C ASP A 41 6.52 13.74 -30.21
N CYS A 42 6.59 13.19 -31.43
CA CYS A 42 6.02 13.82 -32.61
C CYS A 42 4.48 13.67 -32.62
N ARG A 43 3.78 14.55 -33.36
CA ARG A 43 2.30 14.52 -33.53
C ARG A 43 1.71 13.19 -34.04
N ILE A 44 2.55 12.19 -34.29
CA ILE A 44 2.23 10.87 -34.81
C ILE A 44 2.91 9.82 -33.91
N ASP A 45 2.11 9.03 -33.21
CA ASP A 45 2.49 7.90 -32.35
C ASP A 45 1.60 6.69 -32.69
N MET A 46 1.82 5.53 -32.05
CA MET A 46 1.04 4.33 -32.40
C MET A 46 -0.46 4.48 -32.13
N PHE A 47 -0.84 5.27 -31.11
CA PHE A 47 -2.24 5.50 -30.78
C PHE A 47 -2.88 6.42 -31.82
N THR A 48 -2.23 7.52 -32.21
CA THR A 48 -2.76 8.42 -33.27
C THR A 48 -2.80 7.78 -34.65
N LEU A 49 -1.99 6.74 -34.91
CA LEU A 49 -2.04 5.92 -36.12
C LEU A 49 -3.17 4.86 -36.12
N THR A 50 -3.68 4.48 -34.95
CA THR A 50 -4.65 3.38 -34.78
C THR A 50 -5.99 3.61 -35.51
N PRO A 51 -6.62 4.81 -35.47
CA PRO A 51 -7.87 5.09 -36.19
C PRO A 51 -7.72 4.86 -37.70
N GLU A 52 -6.68 5.45 -38.31
CA GLU A 52 -6.44 5.34 -39.75
C GLU A 52 -6.08 3.90 -40.15
N ARG A 53 -5.37 3.16 -39.30
CA ARG A 53 -5.05 1.76 -39.55
C ARG A 53 -6.27 0.84 -39.48
N SER A 54 -7.23 1.18 -38.63
CA SER A 54 -8.42 0.36 -38.37
C SER A 54 -9.64 0.79 -39.17
N LYS A 55 -9.53 1.84 -40.00
CA LYS A 55 -10.66 2.48 -40.69
C LYS A 55 -11.50 1.56 -41.59
N ASP A 56 -10.87 0.51 -42.12
CA ASP A 56 -11.53 -0.45 -43.00
C ASP A 56 -12.26 -1.55 -42.19
N ILE A 57 -12.10 -1.55 -40.86
CA ILE A 57 -12.62 -2.56 -39.93
C ILE A 57 -13.57 -1.94 -38.89
N LEU A 58 -13.30 -0.70 -38.49
CA LEU A 58 -13.96 0.01 -37.39
C LEU A 58 -14.23 1.46 -37.79
N LYS A 59 -15.23 2.09 -37.16
CA LYS A 59 -15.53 3.51 -37.36
C LYS A 59 -14.41 4.37 -36.75
N ILE A 60 -13.77 5.19 -37.58
CA ILE A 60 -12.68 6.09 -37.17
C ILE A 60 -13.10 6.97 -35.96
N ASP A 61 -14.31 7.52 -35.98
CA ASP A 61 -14.79 8.44 -34.94
C ASP A 61 -14.91 7.76 -33.57
N ASP A 62 -15.33 6.51 -33.54
CA ASP A 62 -15.46 5.73 -32.30
C ASP A 62 -14.07 5.45 -31.69
N ILE A 63 -13.09 5.11 -32.54
CA ILE A 63 -11.70 4.90 -32.11
C ILE A 63 -11.10 6.21 -31.60
N ASN A 64 -11.25 7.30 -32.35
CA ASN A 64 -10.76 8.62 -31.96
C ASN A 64 -11.32 9.06 -30.60
N LYS A 65 -12.62 8.81 -30.38
CA LYS A 65 -13.28 9.11 -29.11
C LYS A 65 -12.68 8.29 -27.96
N GLU A 66 -12.48 6.99 -28.12
CA GLU A 66 -11.89 6.13 -27.09
C GLU A 66 -10.45 6.51 -26.77
N ILE A 67 -9.62 6.77 -27.78
CA ILE A 67 -8.23 7.21 -27.57
C ILE A 67 -8.22 8.53 -26.81
N LYS A 68 -9.03 9.51 -27.22
CA LYS A 68 -9.13 10.80 -26.55
C LYS A 68 -9.58 10.67 -25.10
N GLN A 69 -10.53 9.78 -24.81
CA GLN A 69 -10.99 9.51 -23.44
C GLN A 69 -9.90 8.91 -22.55
N ARG A 70 -8.94 8.18 -23.14
CA ARG A 70 -7.87 7.48 -22.42
C ARG A 70 -6.51 8.16 -22.52
N GLN A 71 -6.42 9.32 -23.17
CA GLN A 71 -5.14 10.00 -23.44
C GLN A 71 -4.34 10.27 -22.16
N SER A 72 -5.00 10.70 -21.08
CA SER A 72 -4.33 10.96 -19.79
C SER A 72 -3.66 9.71 -19.21
N LEU A 73 -4.27 8.53 -19.40
CA LEU A 73 -3.69 7.25 -18.96
C LEU A 73 -2.50 6.85 -19.84
N ILE A 74 -2.63 7.02 -21.16
CA ILE A 74 -1.55 6.77 -22.13
C ILE A 74 -0.32 7.62 -21.79
N ASP A 75 -0.54 8.92 -21.54
CA ASP A 75 0.53 9.85 -21.14
C ASP A 75 1.17 9.45 -19.82
N LYS A 76 0.37 9.01 -18.83
CA LYS A 76 0.89 8.53 -17.54
C LYS A 76 1.75 7.26 -17.70
N ILE A 77 1.35 6.32 -18.55
CA ILE A 77 2.16 5.13 -18.86
C ILE A 77 3.49 5.53 -19.51
N LYS A 78 3.46 6.42 -20.50
CA LYS A 78 4.66 6.96 -21.15
C LYS A 78 5.63 7.57 -20.13
N GLN A 79 5.14 8.44 -19.24
CA GLN A 79 5.96 9.08 -18.23
C GLN A 79 6.58 8.07 -17.26
N ASN A 80 5.85 7.03 -16.86
CA ASN A 80 6.38 5.97 -16.01
C ASN A 80 7.49 5.15 -16.72
N LEU A 81 7.33 4.85 -18.02
CA LEU A 81 8.37 4.17 -18.81
C LEU A 81 9.63 5.03 -18.96
N ILE A 82 9.48 6.34 -19.17
CA ILE A 82 10.61 7.28 -19.24
C ILE A 82 11.37 7.29 -17.90
N LYS A 83 10.65 7.44 -16.78
CA LYS A 83 11.24 7.40 -15.43
C LYS A 83 12.00 6.10 -15.18
N TYR A 84 11.44 4.95 -15.55
CA TYR A 84 12.11 3.66 -15.41
C TYR A 84 13.42 3.58 -16.21
N ARG A 85 13.38 4.00 -17.49
CA ARG A 85 14.54 4.01 -18.37
C ARG A 85 15.66 4.87 -17.79
N ASP A 86 15.33 6.02 -17.24
CA ASP A 86 16.31 6.99 -16.75
C ASP A 86 16.89 6.56 -15.38
N ALA A 87 16.07 6.03 -14.46
CA ALA A 87 16.52 5.51 -13.16
C ALA A 87 17.53 4.35 -13.26
N GLN A 88 17.40 3.50 -14.28
CA GLN A 88 18.34 2.40 -14.56
C GLN A 88 19.69 2.91 -15.09
N LYS A 89 19.71 4.01 -15.87
CA LYS A 89 20.95 4.61 -16.35
C LYS A 89 21.77 5.25 -15.23
N GLU A 90 21.09 5.68 -14.17
CA GLU A 90 21.69 6.27 -12.98
C GLU A 90 22.15 5.19 -11.96
N GLY A 91 21.93 3.90 -12.27
CA GLY A 91 22.35 2.77 -11.43
C GLY A 91 21.44 2.52 -10.22
N GLU A 92 20.30 3.20 -10.14
CA GLU A 92 19.40 3.21 -8.97
C GLU A 92 18.37 2.06 -8.99
N SER A 93 18.22 1.38 -10.12
CA SER A 93 17.23 0.33 -10.33
C SER A 93 17.92 -0.90 -10.87
N LYS A 94 17.70 -2.07 -10.25
CA LYS A 94 18.19 -3.37 -10.74
C LYS A 94 17.07 -4.37 -11.02
N ASP A 95 15.84 -4.07 -10.62
CA ASP A 95 14.71 -4.99 -10.72
C ASP A 95 13.50 -4.36 -11.43
N ASN A 96 12.77 -5.19 -12.19
CA ASN A 96 11.54 -4.82 -12.93
C ASN A 96 10.37 -4.35 -12.03
N VAL A 97 10.58 -4.28 -10.71
CA VAL A 97 9.62 -3.86 -9.69
C VAL A 97 8.99 -2.50 -10.00
N GLN A 98 9.78 -1.57 -10.55
CA GLN A 98 9.30 -0.24 -10.93
C GLN A 98 8.27 -0.26 -12.08
N LEU A 99 8.20 -1.35 -12.85
CA LEU A 99 7.22 -1.53 -13.93
C LEU A 99 5.92 -2.20 -13.45
N LEU A 100 5.79 -2.53 -12.16
CA LEU A 100 4.66 -3.31 -11.66
C LEU A 100 3.31 -2.63 -11.89
N THR A 101 3.23 -1.31 -11.69
CA THR A 101 2.00 -0.54 -12.00
C THR A 101 1.56 -0.75 -13.44
N ILE A 102 2.53 -0.71 -14.37
CA ILE A 102 2.30 -0.85 -15.80
C ILE A 102 1.86 -2.30 -16.08
N ALA A 103 2.54 -3.28 -15.49
CA ALA A 103 2.19 -4.69 -15.63
C ALA A 103 0.76 -5.00 -15.17
N ILE A 104 0.32 -4.42 -14.04
CA ILE A 104 -1.07 -4.53 -13.55
C ILE A 104 -2.05 -3.99 -14.61
N VAL A 105 -1.82 -2.78 -15.14
CA VAL A 105 -2.69 -2.18 -16.16
C VAL A 105 -2.78 -3.05 -17.41
N PHE A 106 -1.64 -3.53 -17.93
CA PHE A 106 -1.63 -4.41 -19.10
C PHE A 106 -2.30 -5.75 -18.85
N ALA A 107 -2.14 -6.34 -17.67
CA ALA A 107 -2.84 -7.56 -17.29
C ALA A 107 -4.36 -7.36 -17.34
N PHE A 108 -4.87 -6.26 -16.76
CA PHE A 108 -6.29 -5.94 -16.78
C PHE A 108 -6.82 -5.72 -18.20
N ILE A 109 -6.09 -5.00 -19.05
CA ILE A 109 -6.46 -4.82 -20.46
C ILE A 109 -6.52 -6.17 -21.19
N HIS A 110 -5.47 -6.98 -21.06
CA HIS A 110 -5.38 -8.28 -21.72
C HIS A 110 -6.49 -9.22 -21.27
N LEU A 111 -6.72 -9.35 -19.96
CA LEU A 111 -7.78 -10.19 -19.40
C LEU A 111 -9.17 -9.70 -19.80
N THR A 112 -9.38 -8.38 -19.92
CA THR A 112 -10.64 -7.83 -20.43
C THR A 112 -10.92 -8.28 -21.86
N ILE A 113 -9.91 -8.21 -22.74
CA ILE A 113 -10.02 -8.65 -24.14
C ILE A 113 -10.31 -10.16 -24.21
N LEU A 114 -9.59 -10.97 -23.42
CA LEU A 114 -9.81 -12.42 -23.39
C LEU A 114 -11.21 -12.79 -22.89
N ARG A 115 -11.71 -12.05 -21.89
CA ARG A 115 -13.04 -12.24 -21.34
C ARG A 115 -14.14 -11.82 -22.32
N GLU A 116 -13.96 -10.72 -23.03
CA GLU A 116 -14.88 -10.29 -24.09
C GLU A 116 -14.97 -11.36 -25.18
N ARG A 117 -13.81 -11.86 -25.64
CA ARG A 117 -13.72 -12.99 -26.58
C ARG A 117 -14.44 -14.22 -26.06
N ASN A 118 -14.22 -14.61 -24.80
CA ASN A 118 -14.88 -15.78 -24.21
C ASN A 118 -16.41 -15.59 -24.14
N ARG A 119 -16.89 -14.44 -23.69
CA ARG A 119 -18.33 -14.20 -23.49
C ARG A 119 -19.11 -14.05 -24.79
N HIS A 120 -18.52 -13.39 -25.77
CA HIS A 120 -19.17 -13.02 -27.02
C HIS A 120 -18.66 -13.85 -28.20
N TYR A 121 -18.07 -15.02 -27.94
CA TYR A 121 -17.39 -15.79 -28.98
C TYR A 121 -18.31 -16.16 -30.15
N LYS A 122 -19.61 -16.41 -29.92
CA LYS A 122 -20.58 -16.74 -30.98
C LYS A 122 -20.88 -15.55 -31.88
N ASP A 123 -20.90 -14.35 -31.30
CA ASP A 123 -21.23 -13.11 -32.00
C ASP A 123 -20.00 -12.60 -32.77
N ILE A 124 -18.81 -12.79 -32.20
CA ILE A 124 -17.53 -12.32 -32.77
C ILE A 124 -16.94 -13.35 -33.75
N TYR A 125 -17.02 -14.64 -33.44
CA TYR A 125 -16.39 -15.73 -34.19
C TYR A 125 -17.45 -16.73 -34.64
N SER A 126 -17.70 -16.75 -35.94
CA SER A 126 -18.67 -17.65 -36.58
C SER A 126 -18.37 -19.15 -36.43
N LYS A 127 -17.15 -19.52 -35.99
CA LYS A 127 -16.72 -20.88 -35.66
C LYS A 127 -15.67 -20.86 -34.53
N GLY A 128 -16.02 -21.35 -33.35
CA GLY A 128 -15.11 -21.57 -32.22
C GLY A 128 -15.78 -22.40 -31.12
N SER A 129 -15.03 -23.19 -30.35
CA SER A 129 -15.55 -23.82 -29.14
C SER A 129 -15.34 -22.87 -27.95
N ASN A 130 -16.34 -22.74 -27.08
CA ASN A 130 -16.25 -21.93 -25.87
C ASN A 130 -15.08 -22.38 -24.98
N GLU A 131 -14.85 -23.70 -24.93
CA GLU A 131 -13.89 -24.34 -24.04
C GLU A 131 -12.45 -23.90 -24.28
N THR A 132 -12.02 -23.70 -25.53
CA THR A 132 -10.66 -23.20 -25.81
C THR A 132 -10.47 -21.77 -25.30
N TYR A 133 -11.43 -20.88 -25.55
CA TYR A 133 -11.34 -19.49 -25.09
C TYR A 133 -11.45 -19.37 -23.58
N GLU A 134 -12.25 -20.24 -22.96
CA GLU A 134 -12.37 -20.36 -21.52
C GLU A 134 -11.05 -20.80 -20.87
N ASN A 135 -10.43 -21.86 -21.39
CA ASN A 135 -9.15 -22.36 -20.91
C ASN A 135 -8.03 -21.32 -21.06
N ASP A 136 -7.96 -20.62 -22.20
CA ASP A 136 -7.00 -19.53 -22.41
C ASP A 136 -7.14 -18.44 -21.34
N LEU A 137 -8.38 -18.03 -21.04
CA LEU A 137 -8.67 -17.01 -20.04
C LEU A 137 -8.28 -17.47 -18.63
N ILE A 138 -8.68 -18.70 -18.26
CA ILE A 138 -8.34 -19.30 -16.96
C ILE A 138 -6.82 -19.36 -16.79
N GLN A 139 -6.12 -19.90 -17.79
CA GLN A 139 -4.67 -20.00 -17.77
C GLN A 139 -4.02 -18.63 -17.59
N LYS A 140 -4.44 -17.61 -18.37
CA LYS A 140 -3.86 -16.27 -18.27
C LYS A 140 -4.13 -15.60 -16.92
N VAL A 141 -5.30 -15.82 -16.31
CA VAL A 141 -5.57 -15.35 -14.95
C VAL A 141 -4.58 -15.97 -13.96
N GLN A 142 -4.33 -17.28 -14.04
CA GLN A 142 -3.39 -17.95 -13.12
C GLN A 142 -1.94 -17.49 -13.34
N GLU A 143 -1.52 -17.34 -14.60
CA GLU A 143 -0.20 -16.81 -14.93
C GLU A 143 0.03 -15.41 -14.34
N TYR A 144 -0.96 -14.51 -14.46
CA TYR A 144 -0.85 -13.18 -13.87
C TYR A 144 -0.84 -13.21 -12.34
N LYS A 145 -1.66 -14.06 -11.71
CA LYS A 145 -1.62 -14.23 -10.25
C LYS A 145 -0.23 -14.66 -9.78
N GLN A 146 0.34 -15.69 -10.39
CA GLN A 146 1.66 -16.20 -10.05
C GLN A 146 2.74 -15.12 -10.26
N TYR A 147 2.70 -14.42 -11.39
CA TYR A 147 3.61 -13.32 -11.69
C TYR A 147 3.56 -12.23 -10.61
N PHE A 148 2.36 -11.79 -10.19
CA PHE A 148 2.25 -10.72 -9.19
C PHE A 148 2.74 -11.17 -7.81
N ILE A 149 2.46 -12.42 -7.41
CA ILE A 149 2.98 -13.00 -6.15
C ILE A 149 4.52 -12.94 -6.12
N GLU A 150 5.17 -13.38 -7.20
CA GLU A 150 6.64 -13.35 -7.30
C GLU A 150 7.18 -11.91 -7.32
N MET A 151 6.47 -11.00 -7.98
CA MET A 151 6.87 -9.60 -8.04
C MET A 151 6.71 -8.87 -6.72
N TYR A 152 5.73 -9.24 -5.89
CA TYR A 152 5.58 -8.72 -4.53
C TYR A 152 6.83 -9.01 -3.70
N ASP A 153 7.32 -10.25 -3.72
CA ASP A 153 8.51 -10.65 -2.94
C ASP A 153 9.74 -9.88 -3.39
N LYS A 154 9.94 -9.75 -4.71
CA LYS A 154 11.04 -8.95 -5.28
C LYS A 154 10.92 -7.47 -4.89
N TRP A 155 9.70 -6.91 -4.91
CA TRP A 155 9.47 -5.53 -4.47
C TRP A 155 9.81 -5.36 -3.00
N GLU A 156 9.38 -6.30 -2.15
CA GLU A 156 9.60 -6.24 -0.71
C GLU A 156 11.11 -6.29 -0.38
N ASP A 157 11.85 -7.20 -1.02
CA ASP A 157 13.29 -7.34 -0.81
C ASP A 157 14.07 -6.13 -1.35
N TRP A 158 13.73 -5.65 -2.54
CA TRP A 158 14.27 -4.40 -3.08
C TRP A 158 14.02 -3.23 -2.12
N ARG A 159 12.79 -3.07 -1.63
CA ARG A 159 12.45 -1.97 -0.74
C ARG A 159 13.19 -2.04 0.60
N LYS A 160 13.32 -3.23 1.20
CA LYS A 160 14.12 -3.45 2.42
C LYS A 160 15.59 -3.09 2.21
N SER A 161 16.16 -3.34 1.02
CA SER A 161 17.56 -3.00 0.74
C SER A 161 17.85 -1.49 0.73
N LEU A 162 16.82 -0.66 0.56
CA LEU A 162 16.91 0.80 0.56
C LEU A 162 16.67 1.43 1.93
N ILE A 163 16.28 0.63 2.93
CA ILE A 163 16.06 1.09 4.30
C ILE A 163 17.16 0.51 5.18
N SER A 164 18.13 1.34 5.54
CA SER A 164 19.27 0.95 6.35
C SER A 164 19.26 1.70 7.68
N PHE A 165 20.09 1.23 8.61
CA PHE A 165 20.46 2.03 9.76
C PHE A 165 21.98 1.98 9.94
N GLU A 166 22.56 3.12 10.28
CA GLU A 166 23.97 3.22 10.57
C GLU A 166 24.20 3.21 12.08
N ASN A 167 25.05 2.28 12.52
CA ASN A 167 25.64 2.28 13.85
C ASN A 167 26.99 3.01 13.78
N GLY A 168 26.98 4.33 13.62
CA GLY A 168 28.20 5.11 13.64
C GLY A 168 28.93 4.95 14.98
N TYR A 169 30.17 4.44 14.96
CA TYR A 169 31.09 4.49 16.11
C TYR A 169 32.12 5.59 15.83
N ASP A 170 31.83 6.82 16.23
CA ASP A 170 32.86 7.86 16.37
C ASP A 170 32.95 8.28 17.83
N LYS A 171 34.16 8.25 18.39
CA LYS A 171 34.43 8.44 19.83
C LYS A 171 34.26 9.89 20.31
N ASN A 172 33.99 10.83 19.39
CA ASN A 172 34.10 12.26 19.65
C ASN A 172 32.77 13.06 19.57
N ILE A 173 31.62 12.43 19.30
CA ILE A 173 30.33 13.13 19.13
C ILE A 173 29.20 12.33 19.81
N ASP A 174 28.24 13.00 20.45
CA ASP A 174 26.97 12.41 20.90
C ASP A 174 26.35 11.60 19.75
N PHE A 175 26.11 10.30 19.96
CA PHE A 175 25.81 9.32 18.91
C PHE A 175 24.41 9.53 18.31
N PRO A 176 24.29 9.75 17.00
CA PRO A 176 23.02 9.57 16.31
C PRO A 176 22.85 8.08 15.90
N CYS A 177 21.83 7.38 16.41
CA CYS A 177 21.30 6.23 15.64
C CYS A 177 20.52 6.83 14.48
N ILE A 178 20.93 6.53 13.25
CA ILE A 178 20.28 7.04 12.05
C ILE A 178 19.61 5.87 11.35
N VAL A 179 18.31 5.98 11.14
CA VAL A 179 17.56 5.12 10.23
C VAL A 179 17.24 5.92 8.99
N GLN A 180 17.68 5.43 7.84
CA GLN A 180 17.60 6.14 6.57
C GLN A 180 16.78 5.34 5.57
N ASP A 181 15.93 6.07 4.84
CA ASP A 181 15.30 5.64 3.63
C ASP A 181 15.94 6.36 2.44
N SER A 182 16.83 5.66 1.73
CA SER A 182 17.55 6.24 0.59
C SER A 182 16.64 6.48 -0.61
N PHE A 183 15.45 5.86 -0.67
CA PHE A 183 14.51 6.06 -1.78
C PHE A 183 13.82 7.43 -1.72
N HIS A 184 13.46 7.88 -0.51
CA HIS A 184 12.80 9.18 -0.30
C HIS A 184 13.76 10.29 0.17
N ASP A 185 15.06 9.98 0.28
CA ASP A 185 16.07 10.85 0.89
C ASP A 185 15.62 11.38 2.27
N PHE A 186 15.10 10.46 3.08
CA PHE A 186 14.54 10.75 4.38
C PHE A 186 15.26 9.96 5.47
N TYR A 187 15.49 10.56 6.63
CA TYR A 187 16.08 9.87 7.77
C TYR A 187 15.50 10.36 9.09
N ILE A 188 15.55 9.49 10.09
CA ILE A 188 15.33 9.83 11.49
C ILE A 188 16.64 9.60 12.24
N SER A 189 16.98 10.53 13.13
CA SER A 189 18.18 10.47 13.95
C SER A 189 17.81 10.58 15.42
N PHE A 190 18.35 9.66 16.23
CA PHE A 190 18.10 9.59 17.67
C PHE A 190 19.34 9.95 18.45
N LYS A 191 19.22 10.84 19.44
CA LYS A 191 20.32 11.10 20.37
C LYS A 191 20.43 9.94 21.36
N CYS A 192 21.53 9.20 21.31
CA CYS A 192 21.84 8.13 22.25
C CYS A 192 23.01 8.54 23.17
N PRO A 193 22.99 8.19 24.47
CA PRO A 193 24.11 8.44 25.36
C PRO A 193 25.36 7.67 24.91
N ASN A 194 26.52 8.25 25.22
CA ASN A 194 27.85 7.70 24.96
C ASN A 194 28.19 6.54 25.92
N SER A 195 27.36 5.51 25.94
CA SER A 195 27.63 4.29 26.70
C SER A 195 27.86 3.11 25.76
N ILE A 196 28.91 2.34 26.07
CA ILE A 196 29.30 1.12 25.35
C ILE A 196 28.89 -0.13 26.17
N ASP A 197 28.06 0.03 27.19
CA ASP A 197 27.51 -1.12 27.90
C ASP A 197 26.51 -1.88 27.04
N GLU A 198 26.45 -3.20 27.22
CA GLU A 198 25.63 -4.11 26.41
C GLU A 198 24.13 -3.77 26.45
N ILE A 199 23.63 -3.27 27.59
CA ILE A 199 22.22 -2.89 27.76
C ILE A 199 21.92 -1.68 26.86
N SER A 200 22.79 -0.68 26.91
CA SER A 200 22.68 0.52 26.09
C SER A 200 22.77 0.23 24.59
N GLU A 201 23.67 -0.67 24.19
CA GLU A 201 23.81 -1.10 22.81
C GLU A 201 22.57 -1.87 22.31
N ASN A 202 22.05 -2.80 23.12
CA ASN A 202 20.84 -3.56 22.80
C ASN A 202 19.62 -2.64 22.67
N LYS A 203 19.48 -1.66 23.57
CA LYS A 203 18.40 -0.67 23.53
C LYS A 203 18.46 0.17 22.25
N ARG A 204 19.65 0.69 21.91
CA ARG A 204 19.87 1.43 20.66
C ARG A 204 19.51 0.57 19.45
N ARG A 205 20.02 -0.67 19.39
CA ARG A 205 19.76 -1.58 18.27
C ARG A 205 18.27 -1.87 18.11
N LYS A 206 17.54 -2.10 19.22
CA LYS A 206 16.10 -2.29 19.21
C LYS A 206 15.37 -1.08 18.63
N LEU A 207 15.72 0.13 19.06
CA LEU A 207 15.13 1.37 18.54
C LEU A 207 15.35 1.52 17.02
N CYS A 208 16.55 1.25 16.52
CA CYS A 208 16.84 1.32 15.09
C CYS A 208 16.04 0.25 14.31
N ILE A 209 15.91 -0.98 14.83
CA ILE A 209 15.10 -2.06 14.22
C ILE A 209 13.61 -1.70 14.20
N ASP A 210 13.08 -1.16 15.29
CA ASP A 210 11.68 -0.75 15.41
C ASP A 210 11.35 0.37 14.41
N SER A 211 12.26 1.33 14.25
CA SER A 211 12.12 2.43 13.30
C SER A 211 12.27 1.96 11.84
N GLN A 212 13.21 1.06 11.55
CA GLN A 212 13.33 0.41 10.24
C GLN A 212 12.04 -0.36 9.89
N THR A 213 11.46 -1.06 10.86
CA THR A 213 10.19 -1.78 10.70
C THR A 213 9.05 -0.83 10.36
N ALA A 214 9.00 0.34 11.03
CA ALA A 214 8.01 1.37 10.72
C ALA A 214 8.13 1.87 9.27
N PHE A 215 9.34 2.16 8.79
CA PHE A 215 9.57 2.60 7.40
C PHE A 215 9.17 1.54 6.36
N ILE A 216 9.48 0.27 6.64
CA ILE A 216 9.08 -0.85 5.76
C ILE A 216 7.55 -0.96 5.71
N ASN A 217 6.88 -0.84 6.86
CA ASN A 217 5.43 -0.93 6.96
C ASN A 217 4.72 0.22 6.27
N GLU A 218 5.23 1.45 6.39
CA GLU A 218 4.73 2.61 5.65
C GLU A 218 4.88 2.39 4.13
N ALA A 219 6.05 1.94 3.68
CA ALA A 219 6.28 1.63 2.27
C ALA A 219 5.33 0.55 1.74
N LYS A 220 5.06 -0.49 2.54
CA LYS A 220 4.07 -1.54 2.22
C LYS A 220 2.68 -0.98 2.09
N SER A 221 2.24 -0.13 3.01
CA SER A 221 0.93 0.51 2.92
C SER A 221 0.79 1.28 1.61
N THR A 222 1.72 2.17 1.30
CA THR A 222 1.69 2.99 0.08
C THR A 222 1.71 2.12 -1.17
N PHE A 223 2.51 1.06 -1.18
CA PHE A 223 2.55 0.12 -2.29
C PHE A 223 1.22 -0.63 -2.49
N MET A 224 0.56 -1.01 -1.40
CA MET A 224 -0.71 -1.74 -1.47
C MET A 224 -1.84 -0.93 -2.10
N GLU A 225 -1.85 0.39 -2.00
CA GLU A 225 -2.84 1.24 -2.70
C GLU A 225 -2.92 0.94 -4.21
N MET A 226 -1.77 0.59 -4.82
CA MET A 226 -1.69 0.16 -6.22
C MET A 226 -1.84 -1.36 -6.35
N TYR A 227 -1.23 -2.14 -5.47
CA TYR A 227 -1.13 -3.58 -5.65
C TYR A 227 -2.45 -4.31 -5.41
N LEU A 228 -3.36 -3.75 -4.59
CA LEU A 228 -4.65 -4.36 -4.23
C LEU A 228 -5.54 -4.71 -5.42
N PHE A 229 -5.42 -4.01 -6.56
CA PHE A 229 -6.18 -4.37 -7.75
C PHE A 229 -5.89 -5.80 -8.23
N THR A 230 -4.71 -6.35 -7.95
CA THR A 230 -4.39 -7.75 -8.30
C THR A 230 -5.25 -8.79 -7.57
N PHE A 231 -5.89 -8.42 -6.46
CA PHE A 231 -6.76 -9.33 -5.70
C PHE A 231 -8.09 -9.58 -6.43
N ASP A 232 -8.41 -8.74 -7.42
CA ASP A 232 -9.63 -8.82 -8.23
C ASP A 232 -9.48 -9.67 -9.49
N LEU A 233 -8.31 -10.28 -9.73
CA LEU A 233 -8.07 -11.08 -10.95
C LEU A 233 -9.06 -12.25 -11.12
N ASN A 234 -9.59 -12.79 -10.01
CA ASN A 234 -10.65 -13.81 -10.03
C ASN A 234 -11.94 -13.34 -10.72
N LYS A 235 -12.23 -12.03 -10.74
CA LYS A 235 -13.42 -11.47 -11.38
C LYS A 235 -13.43 -11.67 -12.89
N PHE A 236 -12.27 -11.96 -13.49
CA PHE A 236 -12.16 -12.27 -14.91
C PHE A 236 -12.54 -13.72 -15.25
N LEU A 237 -12.55 -14.63 -14.27
CA LEU A 237 -12.90 -16.03 -14.53
C LEU A 237 -14.38 -16.18 -14.94
N PRO A 238 -14.70 -17.16 -15.79
CA PRO A 238 -16.07 -17.46 -16.20
C PRO A 238 -17.02 -17.61 -15.01
N GLY A 239 -18.17 -16.95 -15.06
CA GLY A 239 -19.18 -17.00 -13.99
C GLY A 239 -18.79 -16.29 -12.68
N LYS A 240 -17.57 -15.74 -12.54
CA LYS A 240 -17.05 -15.14 -11.29
C LYS A 240 -17.03 -13.62 -11.28
N TRP A 241 -17.87 -12.96 -12.08
CA TRP A 241 -17.87 -11.49 -12.21
C TRP A 241 -18.19 -10.73 -10.92
N ALA A 242 -18.96 -11.35 -10.02
CA ALA A 242 -19.28 -10.84 -8.69
C ALA A 242 -18.40 -11.49 -7.60
N ALA A 243 -17.31 -12.18 -7.99
CA ALA A 243 -16.40 -12.72 -7.01
C ALA A 243 -15.81 -11.58 -6.16
N PRO A 244 -15.68 -11.80 -4.85
CA PRO A 244 -14.96 -10.86 -3.99
C PRO A 244 -13.49 -10.72 -4.44
N SER A 245 -12.83 -9.67 -3.96
CA SER A 245 -11.38 -9.63 -3.91
C SER A 245 -10.85 -10.80 -3.04
N GLU A 246 -9.68 -11.31 -3.38
CA GLU A 246 -9.00 -12.39 -2.63
C GLU A 246 -7.50 -12.14 -2.62
N ALA A 247 -6.92 -12.07 -1.42
CA ALA A 247 -5.48 -11.99 -1.27
C ALA A 247 -4.85 -13.36 -1.60
N PRO A 248 -3.73 -13.41 -2.32
CA PRO A 248 -3.13 -14.66 -2.79
C PRO A 248 -2.56 -15.53 -1.67
N ASN A 249 -2.19 -14.93 -0.54
CA ASN A 249 -1.73 -15.62 0.67
C ASN A 249 -1.73 -14.64 1.84
N ARG A 250 -1.50 -15.15 3.06
CA ARG A 250 -1.50 -14.33 4.28
C ARG A 250 -0.37 -13.30 4.32
N LYS A 251 0.79 -13.57 3.73
CA LYS A 251 1.93 -12.64 3.70
C LYS A 251 1.53 -11.33 3.01
N ILE A 252 0.91 -11.44 1.84
CA ILE A 252 0.47 -10.32 1.00
C ILE A 252 -0.85 -9.74 1.50
N GLY A 253 -1.74 -10.58 2.04
CA GLY A 253 -3.02 -10.19 2.60
C GLY A 253 -2.96 -9.57 4.00
N THR A 254 -1.78 -9.44 4.62
CA THR A 254 -1.62 -8.77 5.91
C THR A 254 -0.91 -7.43 5.71
N LEU A 255 -1.50 -6.37 6.25
CA LEU A 255 -0.87 -5.05 6.33
C LEU A 255 -0.60 -4.70 7.79
N GLN A 256 0.60 -4.20 8.04
CA GLN A 256 0.98 -3.68 9.34
C GLN A 256 1.22 -2.19 9.21
N TYR A 257 0.67 -1.41 10.15
CA TYR A 257 0.85 0.03 10.23
C TYR A 257 1.50 0.37 11.57
N GLY A 258 2.71 0.93 11.53
CA GLY A 258 3.53 1.20 12.71
C GLY A 258 4.84 0.41 12.74
N ILE A 259 5.65 0.49 13.79
CA ILE A 259 5.38 1.02 15.13
C ILE A 259 5.20 2.55 15.11
N LEU A 260 4.03 3.05 15.49
CA LEU A 260 3.69 4.48 15.52
C LEU A 260 3.87 4.99 16.93
N GLY A 261 4.55 6.12 17.10
CA GLY A 261 4.65 6.79 18.39
C GLY A 261 5.63 7.95 18.32
N LYS A 262 6.08 8.38 19.50
CA LYS A 262 7.08 9.44 19.72
C LYS A 262 8.28 9.39 18.76
N ASN A 263 8.76 8.18 18.45
CA ASN A 263 10.02 7.95 17.75
C ASN A 263 9.85 7.82 16.22
N THR A 264 8.61 7.74 15.71
CA THR A 264 8.33 7.42 14.30
C THR A 264 7.48 8.46 13.58
N ILE A 265 6.92 9.43 14.29
CA ILE A 265 6.26 10.59 13.68
C ILE A 265 7.29 11.72 13.66
N PRO A 266 7.80 12.09 12.48
CA PRO A 266 8.85 13.09 12.40
C PRO A 266 8.32 14.45 12.86
N ASP A 267 8.90 15.00 13.92
CA ASP A 267 9.18 16.43 13.93
C ASP A 267 10.60 16.60 13.35
N PRO A 268 10.73 16.99 12.06
CA PRO A 268 12.03 17.10 11.40
C PRO A 268 12.97 18.14 12.06
N LYS A 269 12.51 18.89 13.07
CA LYS A 269 13.29 19.93 13.76
C LYS A 269 13.76 19.56 15.16
N HIS A 270 13.28 18.46 15.75
CA HIS A 270 13.57 18.13 17.15
C HIS A 270 14.38 16.84 17.27
N TYR A 271 15.60 16.98 17.80
CA TYR A 271 16.38 15.87 18.34
C TYR A 271 15.58 15.20 19.47
N GLY A 272 15.07 14.00 19.23
CA GLY A 272 14.38 13.23 20.25
C GLY A 272 15.36 12.76 21.34
N THR A 273 15.04 13.03 22.60
CA THR A 273 15.62 12.34 23.78
C THR A 273 14.99 10.95 23.94
N ASP A 274 14.93 10.21 22.83
CA ASP A 274 14.08 9.02 22.67
C ASP A 274 14.70 7.77 23.28
N TYR A 275 15.97 7.86 23.63
CA TYR A 275 16.70 6.84 24.35
C TYR A 275 16.23 6.64 25.80
N ASP A 276 15.60 7.65 26.42
CA ASP A 276 15.43 7.62 27.89
C ASP A 276 14.29 6.70 28.37
N GLU A 277 13.32 6.35 27.52
CA GLU A 277 12.17 5.52 27.92
C GLU A 277 12.13 4.20 27.14
N ASP A 278 12.28 3.08 27.86
CA ASP A 278 12.03 1.76 27.28
C ASP A 278 10.55 1.56 27.06
N PHE A 279 10.18 1.10 25.85
CA PHE A 279 8.85 0.61 25.57
C PHE A 279 8.90 -0.84 25.08
N GLN A 280 7.83 -1.55 25.41
CA GLN A 280 7.57 -2.90 24.91
C GLN A 280 6.11 -2.95 24.50
N LEU A 281 5.89 -3.25 23.22
CA LEU A 281 4.54 -3.48 22.72
C LEU A 281 3.93 -4.68 23.43
N SER A 282 2.62 -4.63 23.67
CA SER A 282 1.83 -5.76 24.15
C SER A 282 2.04 -6.99 23.25
N SER A 283 1.97 -8.16 23.85
CA SER A 283 2.04 -9.45 23.16
C SER A 283 0.74 -9.80 22.42
N ASP A 284 0.05 -8.79 21.87
CA ASP A 284 -1.20 -8.98 21.15
C ASP A 284 -0.97 -9.82 19.89
N GLU A 285 -1.61 -10.98 19.85
CA GLU A 285 -1.66 -11.82 18.67
C GLU A 285 -2.87 -11.50 17.81
N ARG A 286 -2.73 -11.69 16.51
CA ARG A 286 -3.82 -11.52 15.54
C ARG A 286 -5.03 -12.37 15.92
N GLY A 287 -6.22 -11.80 15.83
CA GLY A 287 -7.47 -12.48 16.16
C GLY A 287 -8.70 -11.62 15.91
N ILE A 288 -9.87 -12.18 16.21
CA ILE A 288 -11.14 -11.46 16.06
C ILE A 288 -11.33 -10.56 17.28
N ILE A 289 -11.29 -9.24 17.06
CA ILE A 289 -11.61 -8.25 18.09
C ILE A 289 -13.13 -8.27 18.32
N ARG A 290 -13.55 -8.39 19.58
CA ARG A 290 -14.96 -8.43 20.03
C ARG A 290 -15.43 -7.15 20.69
N GLY A 291 -14.49 -6.33 21.14
CA GLY A 291 -14.79 -5.03 21.72
C GLY A 291 -13.56 -4.31 22.22
N LEU A 292 -13.74 -3.03 22.50
CA LEU A 292 -12.71 -2.12 22.96
C LEU A 292 -13.26 -1.31 24.14
N ASN A 293 -12.45 -1.06 25.17
CA ASN A 293 -12.71 0.00 26.15
C ASN A 293 -11.60 1.04 26.01
N ILE A 294 -11.96 2.26 25.63
CA ILE A 294 -11.06 3.40 25.47
C ILE A 294 -11.27 4.31 26.67
N HIS A 295 -10.21 4.54 27.42
CA HIS A 295 -10.17 5.47 28.55
C HIS A 295 -9.55 6.78 28.08
N HIS A 296 -10.32 7.86 28.07
CA HIS A 296 -9.89 9.12 27.44
C HIS A 296 -10.45 10.37 28.15
N SER A 297 -9.74 11.49 27.96
CA SER A 297 -10.21 12.84 28.26
C SER A 297 -9.83 13.75 27.10
N ASP A 298 -8.96 14.72 27.33
CA ASP A 298 -8.20 15.43 26.30
C ASP A 298 -6.99 14.64 25.76
N VAL A 299 -6.76 13.42 26.25
CA VAL A 299 -5.74 12.45 25.80
C VAL A 299 -6.29 11.03 25.89
N VAL A 300 -5.64 10.04 25.25
CA VAL A 300 -5.99 8.63 25.43
C VAL A 300 -5.14 8.02 26.56
N HIS A 301 -5.77 7.80 27.71
CA HIS A 301 -5.12 7.25 28.91
C HIS A 301 -4.82 5.77 28.78
N GLY A 302 -5.78 4.99 28.29
CA GLY A 302 -5.63 3.54 28.18
C GLY A 302 -6.59 2.89 27.20
N LEU A 303 -6.21 1.72 26.69
CA LEU A 303 -7.03 0.89 25.81
C LEU A 303 -7.04 -0.54 26.34
N THR A 304 -8.25 -1.09 26.47
CA THR A 304 -8.46 -2.53 26.65
C THR A 304 -9.02 -3.13 25.38
N VAL A 305 -8.33 -4.13 24.82
CA VAL A 305 -8.76 -4.88 23.64
C VAL A 305 -9.29 -6.25 24.07
N LYS A 306 -10.48 -6.61 23.59
CA LYS A 306 -11.10 -7.91 23.87
C LYS A 306 -11.07 -8.75 22.59
N TYR A 307 -10.42 -9.90 22.65
CA TYR A 307 -10.37 -10.86 21.55
C TYR A 307 -11.33 -12.01 21.78
N LYS A 308 -11.76 -12.66 20.70
CA LYS A 308 -12.51 -13.93 20.76
C LYS A 308 -11.61 -15.01 21.38
N ASP A 309 -12.14 -15.75 22.35
CA ASP A 309 -11.51 -16.93 22.97
C ASP A 309 -10.15 -16.65 23.65
N ARG A 310 -9.89 -15.39 24.04
CA ARG A 310 -8.62 -14.98 24.68
C ARG A 310 -8.86 -13.97 25.80
N PRO A 311 -7.93 -13.87 26.77
CA PRO A 311 -7.95 -12.80 27.76
C PRO A 311 -7.92 -11.41 27.12
N SER A 312 -8.51 -10.43 27.80
CA SER A 312 -8.41 -9.03 27.37
C SER A 312 -7.02 -8.49 27.66
N ILE A 313 -6.48 -7.68 26.75
CA ILE A 313 -5.18 -7.03 26.91
C ILE A 313 -5.40 -5.55 27.17
N THR A 314 -4.72 -5.01 28.18
CA THR A 314 -4.87 -3.64 28.65
C THR A 314 -3.53 -2.94 28.67
N VAL A 315 -3.47 -1.73 28.10
CA VAL A 315 -2.29 -0.86 28.12
C VAL A 315 -2.72 0.55 28.52
N GLY A 316 -1.90 1.23 29.33
CA GLY A 316 -2.15 2.58 29.84
C GLY A 316 -2.98 2.62 31.13
N ASP A 317 -3.42 3.81 31.53
CA ASP A 317 -4.20 4.03 32.76
C ASP A 317 -5.72 3.87 32.52
N VAL A 318 -6.27 2.74 32.95
CA VAL A 318 -7.71 2.45 32.90
C VAL A 318 -8.54 3.17 33.98
N LYS A 319 -7.90 3.93 34.87
CA LYS A 319 -8.60 4.82 35.81
C LYS A 319 -8.62 6.27 35.31
N GLY A 320 -7.90 6.58 34.24
CA GLY A 320 -7.84 7.90 33.64
C GLY A 320 -9.07 8.21 32.77
N GLY A 321 -9.63 9.40 32.95
CA GLY A 321 -10.70 9.92 32.08
C GLY A 321 -12.02 9.14 32.11
N GLU A 322 -12.84 9.38 31.10
CA GLU A 322 -14.10 8.67 30.86
C GLU A 322 -13.86 7.41 30.02
N VAL A 323 -14.76 6.44 30.14
CA VAL A 323 -14.69 5.20 29.35
C VAL A 323 -15.69 5.22 28.21
N THR A 324 -15.19 5.01 26.99
CA THR A 324 -16.02 4.69 25.82
C THR A 324 -15.85 3.22 25.48
N THR A 325 -16.96 2.50 25.38
CA THR A 325 -16.96 1.06 25.10
C THR A 325 -17.55 0.77 23.73
N ILE A 326 -16.76 0.14 22.86
CA ILE A 326 -17.22 -0.43 21.59
C ILE A 326 -17.52 -1.91 21.82
N ARG A 327 -18.75 -2.35 21.51
CA ARG A 327 -19.20 -3.75 21.64
C ARG A 327 -19.75 -4.27 20.33
N GLY A 328 -19.94 -5.59 20.26
CA GLY A 328 -20.62 -6.24 19.15
C GLY A 328 -19.74 -6.49 17.94
N LEU A 329 -18.42 -6.30 18.06
CA LEU A 329 -17.49 -6.62 16.97
C LEU A 329 -17.45 -8.13 16.72
N SER A 330 -17.36 -8.49 15.45
CA SER A 330 -17.44 -9.86 14.94
C SER A 330 -16.74 -9.99 13.59
N GLU A 331 -16.91 -11.14 12.92
CA GLU A 331 -16.41 -11.32 11.56
C GLU A 331 -17.19 -10.50 10.53
N ASP A 332 -18.46 -10.19 10.82
CA ASP A 332 -19.34 -9.43 9.92
C ASP A 332 -19.41 -7.94 10.29
N HIS A 333 -19.01 -7.59 11.51
CA HIS A 333 -18.99 -6.21 12.01
C HIS A 333 -17.62 -5.91 12.61
N TYR A 334 -16.76 -5.24 11.85
CA TYR A 334 -15.34 -5.09 12.18
C TYR A 334 -14.82 -3.69 11.87
N ILE A 335 -13.65 -3.39 12.42
CA ILE A 335 -12.94 -2.12 12.21
C ILE A 335 -12.19 -2.17 10.88
N THR A 336 -12.43 -1.20 10.01
CA THR A 336 -11.81 -1.06 8.67
C THR A 336 -10.65 -0.09 8.67
N SER A 337 -10.68 0.90 9.56
CA SER A 337 -9.65 1.94 9.67
C SER A 337 -9.54 2.46 11.10
N VAL A 338 -8.35 2.97 11.43
CA VAL A 338 -8.06 3.66 12.69
C VAL A 338 -7.30 4.93 12.38
N GLU A 339 -7.75 6.03 12.97
CA GLU A 339 -7.04 7.30 12.97
C GLU A 339 -6.45 7.57 14.34
N PHE A 340 -5.19 7.99 14.35
CA PHE A 340 -4.48 8.41 15.54
C PHE A 340 -4.07 9.87 15.43
N TYR A 341 -4.11 10.55 16.58
CA TYR A 341 -3.65 11.91 16.76
C TYR A 341 -2.56 11.89 17.81
N PHE A 342 -1.42 12.52 17.50
CA PHE A 342 -0.24 12.50 18.35
C PHE A 342 0.13 13.91 18.80
N TYR A 343 0.20 14.11 20.11
CA TYR A 343 0.65 15.33 20.73
C TYR A 343 1.44 14.98 21.99
N ASP A 344 2.47 15.75 22.31
CA ASP A 344 3.23 15.62 23.55
C ASP A 344 3.70 14.17 23.84
N ARG A 345 4.17 13.47 22.80
CA ARG A 345 4.75 12.11 22.85
C ARG A 345 3.78 10.98 23.18
N ILE A 346 2.49 11.26 23.09
CA ILE A 346 1.42 10.30 23.36
C ILE A 346 0.37 10.33 22.24
N ILE A 347 -0.47 9.30 22.21
CA ILE A 347 -1.70 9.30 21.42
C ILE A 347 -2.70 10.20 22.15
N SER A 348 -2.88 11.41 21.64
CA SER A 348 -3.82 12.38 22.18
C SER A 348 -5.25 12.10 21.75
N GLY A 349 -5.45 11.46 20.61
CA GLY A 349 -6.77 11.15 20.09
C GLY A 349 -6.80 9.87 19.26
N ILE A 350 -7.95 9.19 19.26
CA ILE A 350 -8.19 7.98 18.47
C ILE A 350 -9.60 7.98 17.90
N GLN A 351 -9.75 7.53 16.66
CA GLN A 351 -11.04 7.34 16.01
C GLN A 351 -11.06 6.01 15.25
N PHE A 352 -12.17 5.26 15.39
CA PHE A 352 -12.35 3.97 14.73
C PHE A 352 -13.43 4.07 13.65
N TYR A 353 -13.20 3.39 12.53
CA TYR A 353 -14.13 3.27 11.42
C TYR A 353 -14.51 1.81 11.23
N PHE A 354 -15.76 1.57 10.88
CA PHE A 354 -16.34 0.23 10.80
C PHE A 354 -16.88 -0.06 9.40
N ASN A 355 -16.94 -1.34 9.05
CA ASN A 355 -17.54 -1.78 7.77
C ASN A 355 -19.07 -1.58 7.72
N SER A 356 -19.69 -1.45 8.88
CA SER A 356 -21.13 -1.30 9.09
C SER A 356 -21.37 -0.55 10.40
N THR A 357 -22.57 -0.02 10.58
CA THR A 357 -22.91 0.76 11.77
C THR A 357 -22.98 -0.14 13.02
N PRO A 358 -22.20 0.12 14.09
CA PRO A 358 -22.31 -0.65 15.33
C PRO A 358 -23.71 -0.51 15.95
N ASN A 359 -24.24 -1.58 16.54
CA ASN A 359 -25.50 -1.56 17.31
C ASN A 359 -25.38 -0.80 18.66
N SER A 360 -24.49 0.19 18.79
CA SER A 360 -24.30 0.95 20.04
C SER A 360 -24.85 2.36 19.91
N ASP A 361 -25.51 2.85 20.98
CA ASP A 361 -26.09 4.19 21.16
C ASP A 361 -25.08 5.37 21.10
N ILE A 362 -23.88 5.16 20.53
CA ILE A 362 -22.74 6.10 20.49
C ILE A 362 -22.50 6.60 19.05
N LEU A 363 -23.57 6.85 18.30
CA LEU A 363 -23.47 7.24 16.90
C LEU A 363 -24.24 8.53 16.66
N LYS A 364 -23.69 9.37 15.78
CA LYS A 364 -24.32 10.62 15.33
C LYS A 364 -25.73 10.34 14.86
N SER A 365 -26.71 11.00 15.50
CA SER A 365 -27.98 11.27 14.85
C SER A 365 -27.68 12.14 13.64
N ASP A 366 -28.29 11.78 12.51
CA ASP A 366 -28.22 12.48 11.22
C ASP A 366 -27.09 12.01 10.30
N VAL A 367 -27.41 10.94 9.56
CA VAL A 367 -26.86 10.56 8.25
C VAL A 367 -25.36 10.14 8.25
N GLU A 368 -25.11 8.86 7.96
CA GLU A 368 -23.84 8.29 7.41
C GLU A 368 -22.63 7.90 8.30
N ALA A 369 -22.60 8.08 9.62
CA ALA A 369 -21.34 7.84 10.35
C ALA A 369 -21.10 6.35 10.76
N ASN A 370 -20.42 5.56 9.91
CA ASN A 370 -19.80 4.27 10.29
C ASN A 370 -18.49 4.47 11.09
N SER A 371 -18.46 5.39 12.06
CA SER A 371 -17.27 5.71 12.84
C SER A 371 -17.63 6.11 14.27
N THR A 372 -16.68 5.99 15.20
CA THR A 372 -16.81 6.67 16.51
C THR A 372 -16.67 8.18 16.35
N ASP A 373 -17.10 8.93 17.36
CA ASP A 373 -16.57 10.28 17.57
C ASP A 373 -15.07 10.21 17.87
N LEU A 374 -14.38 11.36 17.75
CA LEU A 374 -12.99 11.47 18.18
C LEU A 374 -12.92 11.29 19.70
N LEU A 375 -12.17 10.29 20.16
CA LEU A 375 -11.94 10.02 21.57
C LEU A 375 -10.58 10.60 21.96
N GLY A 376 -10.54 11.63 22.80
CA GLY A 376 -9.34 12.43 23.06
C GLY A 376 -9.36 13.82 22.41
N SER A 377 -8.22 14.26 21.89
CA SER A 377 -8.02 15.58 21.29
C SER A 377 -7.17 15.54 20.03
N ASP A 378 -7.54 16.35 19.04
CA ASP A 378 -6.77 16.66 17.81
C ASP A 378 -6.02 17.99 17.90
N VAL A 379 -6.16 18.73 18.99
CA VAL A 379 -5.59 20.08 19.14
C VAL A 379 -4.07 20.02 19.13
N ASN A 380 -3.45 20.70 18.16
CA ASN A 380 -2.00 20.71 17.90
C ASN A 380 -1.39 19.31 17.68
N ALA A 381 -2.21 18.34 17.26
CA ALA A 381 -1.76 16.97 17.07
C ALA A 381 -1.40 16.69 15.60
N ASN A 382 -0.40 15.83 15.41
CA ASN A 382 -0.12 15.24 14.11
C ASN A 382 -1.11 14.10 13.87
N ARG A 383 -1.86 14.17 12.76
CA ARG A 383 -2.84 13.16 12.37
C ARG A 383 -2.19 12.06 11.53
N PHE A 384 -2.54 10.83 11.83
CA PHE A 384 -2.10 9.65 11.10
C PHE A 384 -3.30 8.73 10.82
N VAL A 385 -3.57 8.45 9.54
CA VAL A 385 -4.76 7.71 9.07
C VAL A 385 -4.35 6.37 8.50
N ASN A 386 -4.94 5.25 8.97
CA ASN A 386 -4.63 3.91 8.45
C ASN A 386 -5.84 3.03 8.29
N GLY A 387 -6.01 2.48 7.10
CA GLY A 387 -7.04 1.51 6.77
C GLY A 387 -7.02 1.24 5.28
N PRO A 388 -6.70 0.02 4.81
CA PRO A 388 -6.37 -0.18 3.41
C PRO A 388 -7.60 -0.04 2.50
N THR A 389 -8.75 -0.56 2.92
CA THR A 389 -10.09 -0.46 2.29
C THR A 389 -11.12 -1.15 3.20
N ASN A 390 -12.39 -1.22 2.79
CA ASN A 390 -13.40 -2.08 3.42
C ASN A 390 -13.10 -3.59 3.29
N ASP A 391 -12.16 -3.99 2.43
CA ASP A 391 -11.74 -5.38 2.22
C ASP A 391 -10.69 -5.85 3.24
N PHE A 392 -10.36 -5.00 4.22
CA PHE A 392 -9.49 -5.33 5.33
C PHE A 392 -10.20 -5.14 6.66
N LYS A 393 -9.83 -5.99 7.62
CA LYS A 393 -10.27 -5.89 9.00
C LYS A 393 -9.07 -5.76 9.93
N LEU A 394 -9.20 -4.93 10.96
CA LEU A 394 -8.23 -4.87 12.04
C LEU A 394 -8.28 -6.17 12.84
N VAL A 395 -7.16 -6.89 12.87
CA VAL A 395 -7.02 -8.16 13.60
C VAL A 395 -6.03 -8.08 14.76
N GLY A 396 -5.25 -7.01 14.88
CA GLY A 396 -4.25 -6.85 15.94
C GLY A 396 -4.03 -5.39 16.28
N ILE A 397 -3.94 -5.08 17.58
CA ILE A 397 -3.59 -3.76 18.10
C ILE A 397 -2.53 -3.99 19.17
N GLN A 398 -1.25 -3.93 18.81
CA GLN A 398 -0.17 -4.01 19.80
C GLN A 398 0.16 -2.60 20.29
N MET A 399 0.29 -2.39 21.60
CA MET A 399 0.45 -1.04 22.16
C MET A 399 1.50 -0.98 23.27
N ALA A 400 2.02 0.21 23.52
CA ALA A 400 2.82 0.50 24.72
C ALA A 400 2.42 1.84 25.33
N SER A 401 2.55 1.95 26.65
CA SER A 401 2.35 3.20 27.39
C SER A 401 3.54 4.14 27.21
N SER A 402 3.29 5.44 27.35
CA SER A 402 4.28 6.52 27.39
C SER A 402 3.81 7.59 28.37
N LYS A 403 4.72 8.49 28.75
CA LYS A 403 4.39 9.64 29.61
C LYS A 403 4.33 10.92 28.79
N SER A 404 3.25 11.67 28.96
CA SER A 404 3.18 13.05 28.45
C SER A 404 4.20 13.92 29.20
N TYR A 405 4.96 14.76 28.49
CA TYR A 405 5.90 15.68 29.16
C TYR A 405 5.19 16.72 30.02
N SER A 406 4.11 17.29 29.49
CA SER A 406 3.39 18.37 30.14
C SER A 406 2.59 17.89 31.35
N LYS A 407 2.06 16.67 31.31
CA LYS A 407 1.12 16.17 32.33
C LYS A 407 1.68 15.08 33.24
N LYS A 408 2.77 14.41 32.86
CA LYS A 408 3.36 13.27 33.60
C LYS A 408 2.35 12.15 33.91
N LEU A 409 1.33 11.99 33.05
CA LEU A 409 0.33 10.93 33.14
C LEU A 409 0.78 9.74 32.29
N ASP A 410 0.45 8.53 32.74
CA ASP A 410 0.64 7.31 31.97
C ASP A 410 -0.48 7.22 30.91
N CYS A 411 -0.11 7.40 29.64
CA CYS A 411 -1.03 7.39 28.51
C CYS A 411 -0.61 6.33 27.49
N LEU A 412 -1.44 6.10 26.46
CA LEU A 412 -1.00 5.35 25.29
C LEU A 412 0.04 6.16 24.50
N GLY A 413 1.17 5.54 24.19
CA GLY A 413 2.29 6.19 23.51
C GLY A 413 2.64 5.61 22.15
N TYR A 414 2.50 4.30 22.03
CA TYR A 414 2.91 3.56 20.85
C TYR A 414 1.83 2.58 20.40
N SER A 415 1.71 2.37 19.09
CA SER A 415 0.80 1.39 18.51
C SER A 415 1.37 0.74 17.25
N LEU A 416 1.12 -0.55 17.08
CA LEU A 416 1.30 -1.30 15.84
C LEU A 416 -0.04 -1.96 15.50
N LEU A 417 -0.65 -1.50 14.41
CA LEU A 417 -1.91 -2.04 13.92
C LEU A 417 -1.63 -3.14 12.91
N THR A 418 -2.37 -4.24 12.98
CA THR A 418 -2.33 -5.30 11.97
C THR A 418 -3.71 -5.47 11.37
N PHE A 419 -3.80 -5.24 10.07
CA PHE A 419 -4.98 -5.47 9.24
C PHE A 419 -4.78 -6.74 8.41
N GLU A 420 -5.86 -7.49 8.23
CA GLU A 420 -5.88 -8.69 7.41
C GLU A 420 -7.00 -8.59 6.39
N HIS A 421 -6.71 -8.96 5.14
CA HIS A 421 -7.69 -9.01 4.07
C HIS A 421 -8.79 -10.02 4.43
N LEU A 422 -10.04 -9.70 4.12
CA LEU A 422 -11.19 -10.53 4.53
C LEU A 422 -11.14 -11.96 3.97
N ARG A 423 -10.49 -12.13 2.82
CA ARG A 423 -10.36 -13.41 2.12
C ARG A 423 -8.92 -13.65 1.73
N ILE A 424 -8.32 -14.70 2.26
CA ILE A 424 -6.97 -15.12 1.96
C ILE A 424 -7.05 -16.51 1.34
N ALA A 425 -6.47 -16.69 0.17
CA ALA A 425 -6.31 -18.02 -0.41
C ALA A 425 -5.41 -18.89 0.48
N GLU A 426 -5.80 -20.15 0.64
CA GLU A 426 -5.12 -21.13 1.50
C GLU A 426 -3.72 -21.53 1.00
#